data_AF-A0AAD5WYY2-F1
#
_entry.id   AF-A0AAD5WYY2-F1
#
_cell.length_a   1.000
_cell.length_b   1.000
_cell.length_c   1.000
_cell.angle_alpha   90.00
_cell.angle_beta   90.00
_cell.angle_gamma   90.00
#
_symmetry.space_group_name_H-M   'P 1'
#
loop_
_entity.id
_entity.type
_entity.pdbx_description
1 polymer ?
#
loop_
_entity_poly.entity_id
_entity_poly.type
_entity_poly.pdbx_seq_one_letter_code
_entity_poly.pdbx_strand_id
1 'polypeptide(L)'
;MKSVLLCLSVTAGLVPALAASVPDLPKYVEVATTNNYGLEKITSVLVVEGDNIHHDKAKDVCKDQNESLASYDPSDPHGIHIAVHRFNDSRTQYWVKDPSTKPTYQKPGKPKTCTAFTTEGHTPRYIEVACSKNLPVICTNSAPPTTPDSWWNSKMKPLVRVSSPAGTFIGSRDNMSFRFISIPFAKPPTGKLRFALPVAKERLDNYNALKLGPRCHLRGFQNVPADNYAEDCLSLHVFTPRVGKNLKGKALPVYVDIHGGGMTAGGNDYIGSAQTGTFATRNNMVVVTPQYRMGMLGVFEETTTYDRKTLPGNQHIHDMILALKWIQKNIASFGGDPTRVVLGGQSSGGWSVRALISSPLAEGLFHRAIIRGDGQIPILPPSKSAQIGKAFMEKAGCKTLDCMRKAPFERLLKAQDEVPAATGLPYHLATMDGTAVPDQFYKLLTAGRFNRVPLIIGKFV
;
A
#
# COMPACT_ATOMS: atom_id res chain seq x y z
N MET A 1 43.28 8.48 14.92
CA MET A 1 43.47 8.86 13.51
C MET A 1 42.31 8.31 12.69
N LYS A 2 41.51 9.23 12.12
CA LYS A 2 40.48 9.11 11.07
C LYS A 2 39.71 7.78 10.92
N SER A 3 38.53 7.71 11.53
CA SER A 3 37.44 6.85 11.05
C SER A 3 36.64 7.59 9.98
N VAL A 4 36.61 7.04 8.77
CA VAL A 4 35.92 7.58 7.60
C VAL A 4 34.42 7.31 7.76
N LEU A 5 33.65 8.39 7.88
CA LEU A 5 32.20 8.40 7.81
C LEU A 5 31.79 8.24 6.33
N LEU A 6 31.46 7.02 5.90
CA LEU A 6 30.93 6.79 4.56
C LEU A 6 29.44 7.15 4.54
N CYS A 7 29.14 8.43 4.31
CA CYS A 7 27.85 8.84 3.75
C CYS A 7 27.81 8.33 2.30
N LEU A 8 27.22 7.16 2.08
CA LEU A 8 26.84 6.73 0.74
C LEU A 8 25.66 7.58 0.25
N SER A 9 25.98 8.70 -0.39
CA SER A 9 25.08 9.35 -1.32
C SER A 9 24.80 8.39 -2.47
N VAL A 10 23.62 7.77 -2.47
CA VAL A 10 23.14 6.94 -3.59
C VAL A 10 22.84 7.87 -4.77
N THR A 11 23.82 7.97 -5.66
CA THR A 11 23.71 8.13 -7.12
C THR A 11 22.43 8.79 -7.67
N ALA A 12 22.46 10.11 -7.77
CA ALA A 12 21.50 10.91 -8.55
C ALA A 12 21.54 10.64 -10.09
N GLY A 13 22.38 9.72 -10.58
CA GLY A 13 22.59 9.48 -12.01
C GLY A 13 21.75 8.36 -12.66
N LEU A 14 21.22 7.39 -11.88
CA LEU A 14 20.47 6.24 -12.45
C LEU A 14 18.95 6.44 -12.50
N VAL A 15 18.40 7.26 -11.61
CA VAL A 15 16.96 7.50 -11.50
C VAL A 15 16.38 8.29 -12.69
N PRO A 16 17.04 9.34 -13.24
CA PRO A 16 16.52 10.11 -14.37
C PRO A 16 16.40 9.28 -15.66
N ALA A 17 17.36 8.36 -15.90
CA ALA A 17 17.39 7.52 -17.10
C ALA A 17 16.30 6.44 -17.09
N LEU A 18 16.06 5.80 -15.94
CA LEU A 18 14.98 4.82 -15.80
C LEU A 18 13.62 5.51 -15.99
N ALA A 19 13.44 6.67 -15.35
CA ALA A 19 12.21 7.45 -15.46
C ALA A 19 11.92 7.80 -16.92
N ALA A 20 12.86 8.36 -17.68
CA ALA A 20 12.64 8.78 -19.07
C ALA A 20 12.15 7.66 -20.00
N SER A 21 12.43 6.39 -19.68
CA SER A 21 12.06 5.23 -20.50
C SER A 21 10.66 4.65 -20.22
N VAL A 22 9.98 5.11 -19.16
CA VAL A 22 8.63 4.61 -18.80
C VAL A 22 7.57 5.39 -19.56
N PRO A 23 6.70 4.73 -20.35
CA PRO A 23 5.63 5.41 -21.08
C PRO A 23 4.63 6.04 -20.11
N ASP A 24 3.97 7.09 -20.60
CA ASP A 24 2.91 7.75 -19.86
C ASP A 24 1.69 6.84 -19.72
N LEU A 25 1.05 6.87 -18.55
CA LEU A 25 -0.13 6.06 -18.33
C LEU A 25 -1.30 6.50 -19.23
N PRO A 26 -2.04 5.55 -19.81
CA PRO A 26 -3.34 5.79 -20.43
C PRO A 26 -4.33 6.40 -19.43
N LYS A 27 -5.50 6.78 -19.95
CA LYS A 27 -6.63 7.22 -19.13
C LYS A 27 -7.02 6.15 -18.11
N TYR A 28 -6.97 4.88 -18.50
CA TYR A 28 -7.29 3.74 -17.66
C TYR A 28 -6.50 2.51 -18.10
N VAL A 29 -5.90 1.81 -17.15
CA VAL A 29 -5.35 0.46 -17.35
C VAL A 29 -5.72 -0.38 -16.15
N GLU A 30 -6.22 -1.59 -16.42
CA GLU A 30 -6.56 -2.56 -15.40
C GLU A 30 -6.02 -3.94 -15.73
N VAL A 31 -5.48 -4.62 -14.72
CA VAL A 31 -5.19 -6.05 -14.75
C VAL A 31 -6.48 -6.81 -14.43
N ALA A 32 -7.05 -7.41 -15.47
CA ALA A 32 -8.21 -8.29 -15.39
C ALA A 32 -7.73 -9.73 -15.23
N THR A 33 -8.13 -10.41 -14.16
CA THR A 33 -7.71 -11.80 -13.91
C THR A 33 -8.83 -12.65 -13.34
N THR A 34 -8.82 -13.93 -13.69
CA THR A 34 -9.64 -14.96 -13.07
C THR A 34 -8.82 -15.82 -12.16
N ASN A 35 -9.26 -15.92 -10.91
CA ASN A 35 -8.49 -16.59 -9.89
C ASN A 35 -9.40 -17.38 -8.95
N ASN A 36 -9.55 -18.67 -9.25
CA ASN A 36 -10.35 -19.66 -8.53
C ASN A 36 -9.50 -20.49 -7.53
N TYR A 37 -8.53 -19.88 -6.84
CA TYR A 37 -7.68 -20.52 -5.83
C TYR A 37 -6.74 -21.65 -6.34
N GLY A 38 -6.75 -22.01 -7.62
CA GLY A 38 -5.77 -22.90 -8.25
C GLY A 38 -4.72 -22.14 -9.07
N LEU A 39 -3.43 -22.45 -8.88
CA LEU A 39 -2.32 -21.84 -9.61
C LEU A 39 -2.12 -22.39 -11.03
N GLU A 40 -2.86 -23.43 -11.42
CA GLU A 40 -2.51 -24.20 -12.62
C GLU A 40 -2.89 -23.51 -13.94
N LYS A 41 -3.87 -22.58 -13.95
CA LYS A 41 -4.20 -21.74 -15.13
C LYS A 41 -4.82 -20.40 -14.71
N ILE A 42 -4.00 -19.40 -14.40
CA ILE A 42 -4.45 -18.02 -14.19
C ILE A 42 -4.44 -17.29 -15.54
N THR A 43 -5.62 -16.89 -16.01
CA THR A 43 -5.75 -15.98 -17.15
C THR A 43 -5.67 -14.55 -16.65
N SER A 44 -4.79 -13.77 -17.28
CA SER A 44 -4.64 -12.35 -17.03
C SER A 44 -4.55 -11.59 -18.35
N VAL A 45 -5.28 -10.48 -18.43
CA VAL A 45 -5.26 -9.56 -19.57
C VAL A 45 -5.23 -8.13 -19.05
N LEU A 46 -4.82 -7.20 -19.91
CA LEU A 46 -5.02 -5.78 -19.63
C LEU A 46 -6.27 -5.27 -20.31
N VAL A 47 -7.10 -4.55 -19.57
CA VAL A 47 -8.15 -3.72 -20.13
C VAL A 47 -7.63 -2.29 -20.15
N VAL A 48 -7.43 -1.74 -21.35
CA VAL A 48 -6.92 -0.39 -21.56
C VAL A 48 -8.03 0.48 -22.11
N GLU A 49 -8.24 1.65 -21.50
CA GLU A 49 -9.10 2.69 -22.06
C GLU A 49 -8.32 3.98 -22.24
N GLY A 50 -8.67 4.68 -23.30
CA GLY A 50 -8.11 5.95 -23.70
C GLY A 50 -9.16 6.78 -24.41
N ASP A 51 -8.78 7.99 -24.78
CA ASP A 51 -9.63 8.84 -25.60
C ASP A 51 -9.48 8.41 -27.07
N ASN A 52 -10.59 8.10 -27.73
CA ASN A 52 -10.67 7.79 -29.17
C ASN A 52 -9.78 6.61 -29.63
N ILE A 53 -9.89 5.46 -28.96
CA ILE A 53 -9.25 4.23 -29.44
C ILE A 53 -10.11 3.62 -30.54
N HIS A 54 -9.78 3.96 -31.78
CA HIS A 54 -10.29 3.31 -32.98
C HIS A 54 -9.55 1.98 -33.24
N HIS A 55 -10.15 1.12 -34.07
CA HIS A 55 -9.59 -0.21 -34.36
C HIS A 55 -8.13 -0.17 -34.86
N ASP A 56 -7.78 0.79 -35.71
CA ASP A 56 -6.43 0.95 -36.27
C ASP A 56 -5.37 1.31 -35.22
N LYS A 57 -5.79 1.84 -34.06
CA LYS A 57 -4.91 2.19 -32.93
C LYS A 57 -4.81 1.10 -31.86
N ALA A 58 -5.69 0.10 -31.88
CA ALA A 58 -5.75 -0.92 -30.83
C ALA A 58 -4.43 -1.66 -30.64
N LYS A 59 -3.72 -1.97 -31.73
CA LYS A 59 -2.41 -2.63 -31.68
C LYS A 59 -1.32 -1.74 -31.05
N ASP A 60 -1.31 -0.45 -31.37
CA ASP A 60 -0.35 0.51 -30.83
C ASP A 60 -0.58 0.72 -29.33
N VAL A 61 -1.85 0.82 -28.90
CA VAL A 61 -2.21 0.92 -27.48
C VAL A 61 -1.65 -0.24 -26.67
N CYS A 62 -1.75 -1.48 -27.16
CA CYS A 62 -1.16 -2.63 -26.47
C CYS A 62 0.37 -2.59 -26.50
N LYS A 63 0.96 -2.17 -27.62
CA LYS A 63 2.42 -2.04 -27.75
C LYS A 63 2.99 -1.05 -26.74
N ASP A 64 2.30 0.05 -26.47
CA ASP A 64 2.69 1.04 -25.45
C ASP A 64 2.65 0.48 -24.03
N GLN A 65 1.94 -0.62 -23.79
CA GLN A 65 1.92 -1.35 -22.52
C GLN A 65 2.94 -2.50 -22.47
N ASN A 66 3.80 -2.62 -23.48
CA ASN A 66 4.67 -3.77 -23.75
C ASN A 66 3.90 -5.09 -23.96
N GLU A 67 2.74 -5.03 -24.61
CA GLU A 67 1.85 -6.16 -24.81
C GLU A 67 1.39 -6.27 -26.27
N SER A 68 0.73 -7.38 -26.59
CA SER A 68 0.08 -7.59 -27.88
C SER A 68 -1.44 -7.48 -27.75
N LEU A 69 -2.11 -7.21 -28.85
CA LEU A 69 -3.57 -7.27 -28.92
C LEU A 69 -4.03 -8.71 -28.66
N ALA A 70 -4.91 -8.90 -27.68
CA ALA A 70 -5.35 -10.24 -27.29
C ALA A 70 -6.35 -10.81 -28.31
N SER A 71 -6.33 -12.13 -28.51
CA SER A 71 -7.34 -12.85 -29.29
C SER A 71 -8.32 -13.57 -28.37
N TYR A 72 -9.57 -13.64 -28.80
CA TYR A 72 -10.58 -14.49 -28.17
C TYR A 72 -10.65 -15.84 -28.92
N ASP A 73 -10.46 -16.93 -28.20
CA ASP A 73 -10.73 -18.27 -28.69
C ASP A 73 -12.00 -18.80 -27.99
N PRO A 74 -13.12 -18.99 -28.72
CA PRO A 74 -14.34 -19.55 -28.13
C PRO A 74 -14.17 -20.98 -27.61
N SER A 75 -13.16 -21.71 -28.08
CA SER A 75 -12.87 -23.07 -27.65
C SER A 75 -11.97 -23.15 -26.41
N ASP A 76 -11.32 -22.05 -26.02
CA ASP A 76 -10.45 -22.00 -24.86
C ASP A 76 -11.27 -21.75 -23.58
N PRO A 77 -11.47 -22.77 -22.71
CA PRO A 77 -12.24 -22.64 -21.48
C PRO A 77 -11.47 -21.87 -20.39
N HIS A 78 -10.31 -21.30 -20.72
CA HIS A 78 -9.50 -20.39 -19.91
C HIS A 78 -9.21 -19.08 -20.66
N GLY A 79 -9.93 -18.76 -21.74
CA GLY A 79 -9.65 -17.59 -22.57
C GLY A 79 -9.97 -16.24 -21.92
N ILE A 80 -9.73 -15.15 -22.67
CA ILE A 80 -9.90 -13.76 -22.19
C ILE A 80 -11.30 -13.47 -21.62
N HIS A 81 -12.31 -14.21 -22.08
CA HIS A 81 -13.69 -14.01 -21.67
C HIS A 81 -13.92 -14.23 -20.17
N ILE A 82 -13.15 -15.10 -19.53
CA ILE A 82 -13.27 -15.35 -18.09
C ILE A 82 -12.69 -14.15 -17.35
N ALA A 83 -11.50 -13.68 -17.77
CA ALA A 83 -10.84 -12.52 -17.15
C ALA A 83 -11.76 -11.29 -17.20
N VAL A 84 -12.52 -11.15 -18.29
CA VAL A 84 -13.44 -10.03 -18.50
C VAL A 84 -14.84 -10.28 -17.88
N HIS A 85 -15.22 -11.52 -17.55
CA HIS A 85 -16.53 -11.85 -16.97
C HIS A 85 -16.77 -11.20 -15.60
N ARG A 86 -15.72 -10.95 -14.81
CA ARG A 86 -15.85 -10.26 -13.51
C ARG A 86 -16.32 -8.81 -13.68
N PHE A 87 -16.11 -8.21 -14.85
CA PHE A 87 -16.47 -6.84 -15.16
C PHE A 87 -17.92 -6.77 -15.63
N ASN A 88 -18.85 -7.09 -14.72
CA ASN A 88 -20.28 -6.85 -14.89
C ASN A 88 -20.59 -5.34 -14.74
N ASP A 89 -19.85 -4.52 -15.46
CA ASP A 89 -19.93 -3.06 -15.45
C ASP A 89 -20.17 -2.59 -16.88
N SER A 90 -21.41 -2.74 -17.37
CA SER A 90 -22.03 -2.07 -18.55
C SER A 90 -21.25 -1.91 -19.87
N ARG A 91 -20.00 -2.38 -19.95
CA ARG A 91 -19.02 -2.23 -21.02
C ARG A 91 -19.00 -3.53 -21.78
N THR A 92 -19.73 -3.51 -22.88
CA THR A 92 -20.11 -4.73 -23.59
C THR A 92 -19.17 -5.05 -24.73
N GLN A 93 -18.25 -4.19 -25.15
CA GLN A 93 -17.51 -4.37 -26.41
C GLN A 93 -16.06 -3.87 -26.32
N TYR A 94 -15.14 -4.63 -26.91
CA TYR A 94 -13.69 -4.41 -26.83
C TYR A 94 -13.02 -4.64 -28.18
N TRP A 95 -11.97 -3.88 -28.46
CA TRP A 95 -11.04 -4.22 -29.54
C TRP A 95 -10.16 -5.40 -29.13
N VAL A 96 -10.06 -6.37 -30.05
CA VAL A 96 -9.28 -7.60 -29.95
C VAL A 96 -8.66 -7.92 -31.31
N LYS A 97 -7.74 -8.88 -31.36
CA LYS A 97 -7.10 -9.31 -32.59
C LYS A 97 -8.14 -9.96 -33.49
N ASP A 98 -8.21 -9.48 -34.73
CA ASP A 98 -9.10 -10.04 -35.76
C ASP A 98 -8.73 -11.52 -36.02
N PRO A 99 -9.68 -12.47 -35.86
CA PRO A 99 -9.45 -13.88 -36.18
C PRO A 99 -9.47 -14.14 -37.69
N SER A 100 -9.97 -13.21 -38.51
CA SER A 100 -10.09 -13.38 -39.96
C SER A 100 -8.88 -12.79 -40.70
N THR A 101 -8.32 -13.54 -41.65
CA THR A 101 -7.28 -13.06 -42.59
C THR A 101 -7.86 -12.43 -43.85
N LYS A 102 -9.19 -12.32 -43.96
CA LYS A 102 -9.87 -11.89 -45.19
C LYS A 102 -10.37 -10.44 -45.06
N PRO A 103 -10.14 -9.59 -46.06
CA PRO A 103 -10.61 -8.21 -46.03
C PRO A 103 -12.14 -8.16 -46.00
N THR A 104 -12.71 -7.36 -45.10
CA THR A 104 -14.13 -7.03 -45.07
C THR A 104 -14.51 -6.29 -46.36
N TYR A 105 -15.33 -6.92 -47.20
CA TYR A 105 -15.74 -6.37 -48.49
C TYR A 105 -16.62 -5.12 -48.26
N GLN A 106 -16.10 -3.94 -48.60
CA GLN A 106 -16.87 -2.69 -48.52
C GLN A 106 -17.84 -2.61 -49.71
N LYS A 107 -19.14 -2.59 -49.43
CA LYS A 107 -20.12 -2.11 -50.43
C LYS A 107 -19.97 -0.59 -50.57
N PRO A 108 -19.99 -0.03 -51.81
CA PRO A 108 -19.93 1.41 -52.01
C PRO A 108 -20.97 2.14 -51.17
N GLY A 109 -20.54 3.17 -50.41
CA GLY A 109 -21.43 3.97 -49.56
C GLY A 109 -21.69 3.43 -48.14
N LYS A 110 -21.11 2.29 -47.72
CA LYS A 110 -21.22 1.79 -46.34
C LYS A 110 -19.94 2.01 -45.52
N PRO A 111 -20.04 2.31 -44.20
CA PRO A 111 -18.89 2.46 -43.32
C PRO A 111 -18.11 1.14 -43.18
N LYS A 112 -16.78 1.24 -43.02
CA LYS A 112 -15.90 0.09 -42.78
C LYS A 112 -16.28 -0.62 -41.47
N THR A 113 -16.49 -1.93 -41.53
CA THR A 113 -16.70 -2.77 -40.34
C THR A 113 -15.41 -3.46 -39.91
N CYS A 114 -15.26 -3.60 -38.60
CA CYS A 114 -14.12 -4.21 -37.94
C CYS A 114 -14.60 -5.18 -36.85
N THR A 115 -13.77 -6.17 -36.54
CA THR A 115 -14.06 -7.18 -35.53
C THR A 115 -13.84 -6.63 -34.11
N ALA A 116 -14.83 -6.82 -33.24
CA ALA A 116 -14.75 -6.55 -31.81
C ALA A 116 -15.18 -7.79 -31.01
N PHE A 117 -14.81 -7.84 -29.73
CA PHE A 117 -15.23 -8.86 -28.77
C PHE A 117 -16.31 -8.30 -27.85
N THR A 118 -17.35 -9.08 -27.54
CA THR A 118 -18.41 -8.68 -26.62
C THR A 118 -18.69 -9.74 -25.57
N THR A 119 -19.04 -9.29 -24.36
CA THR A 119 -19.57 -10.11 -23.26
C THR A 119 -21.07 -9.87 -23.01
N GLU A 120 -21.73 -9.12 -23.91
CA GLU A 120 -23.15 -8.74 -23.75
C GLU A 120 -24.08 -9.96 -23.80
N GLY A 121 -25.05 -10.00 -22.88
CA GLY A 121 -25.98 -11.10 -22.75
C GLY A 121 -25.35 -12.41 -22.24
N HIS A 122 -24.25 -12.31 -21.48
CA HIS A 122 -23.52 -13.45 -20.88
C HIS A 122 -22.96 -14.48 -21.88
N THR A 123 -22.93 -14.16 -23.18
CA THR A 123 -22.38 -15.05 -24.22
C THR A 123 -21.21 -14.38 -24.92
N PRO A 124 -19.96 -14.68 -24.54
CA PRO A 124 -18.77 -14.10 -25.14
C PRO A 124 -18.66 -14.44 -26.63
N ARG A 125 -18.55 -13.44 -27.50
CA ARG A 125 -18.48 -13.66 -28.96
C ARG A 125 -17.79 -12.52 -29.69
N TYR A 126 -17.38 -12.79 -30.92
CA TYR A 126 -17.01 -11.75 -31.87
C TYR A 126 -18.26 -11.09 -32.46
N ILE A 127 -18.17 -9.79 -32.72
CA ILE A 127 -19.19 -8.98 -33.40
C ILE A 127 -18.54 -8.05 -34.41
N GLU A 128 -19.29 -7.63 -35.41
CA GLU A 128 -18.90 -6.55 -36.31
C GLU A 128 -19.41 -5.21 -35.79
N VAL A 129 -18.52 -4.22 -35.76
CA VAL A 129 -18.85 -2.83 -35.39
C VAL A 129 -18.18 -1.87 -36.37
N ALA A 130 -18.63 -0.61 -36.41
CA ALA A 130 -17.94 0.41 -37.18
C ALA A 130 -16.49 0.58 -36.69
N CYS A 131 -15.51 0.57 -37.59
CA CYS A 131 -14.09 0.72 -37.23
C CYS A 131 -13.78 2.03 -36.50
N SER A 132 -14.62 3.06 -36.71
CA SER A 132 -14.54 4.38 -36.06
C SER A 132 -15.10 4.40 -34.64
N LYS A 133 -15.65 3.28 -34.14
CA LYS A 133 -16.18 3.22 -32.77
C LYS A 133 -15.03 3.36 -31.78
N ASN A 134 -15.24 4.15 -30.73
CA ASN A 134 -14.30 4.22 -29.62
C ASN A 134 -14.61 3.07 -28.65
N LEU A 135 -13.70 2.10 -28.53
CA LEU A 135 -13.84 0.95 -27.64
C LEU A 135 -12.60 0.76 -26.77
N PRO A 136 -12.75 0.25 -25.53
CA PRO A 136 -11.62 -0.25 -24.76
C PRO A 136 -10.90 -1.39 -25.49
N VAL A 137 -9.63 -1.60 -25.19
CA VAL A 137 -8.79 -2.64 -25.82
C VAL A 137 -8.47 -3.72 -24.80
N ILE A 138 -8.50 -4.98 -25.23
CA ILE A 138 -7.95 -6.09 -24.45
C ILE A 138 -6.56 -6.42 -24.99
N CYS A 139 -5.54 -6.22 -24.15
CA CYS A 139 -4.18 -6.61 -24.44
C CYS A 139 -3.81 -7.88 -23.67
N THR A 140 -2.82 -8.62 -24.16
CA THR A 140 -2.18 -9.69 -23.39
C THR A 140 -1.63 -9.15 -22.07
N ASN A 141 -1.42 -10.03 -21.09
CA ASN A 141 -0.60 -9.73 -19.92
C ASN A 141 0.55 -10.74 -19.86
N SER A 142 1.66 -10.41 -20.49
CA SER A 142 2.88 -11.23 -20.54
C SER A 142 3.85 -10.96 -19.39
N ALA A 143 3.51 -10.02 -18.49
CA ALA A 143 4.31 -9.74 -17.31
C ALA A 143 4.45 -11.02 -16.46
N PRO A 144 5.66 -11.39 -16.02
CA PRO A 144 5.85 -12.60 -15.24
C PRO A 144 5.11 -12.49 -13.89
N PRO A 145 4.57 -13.61 -13.36
CA PRO A 145 4.02 -13.62 -12.02
C PRO A 145 5.11 -13.35 -10.99
N THR A 146 4.74 -12.65 -9.94
CA THR A 146 5.62 -12.55 -8.78
C THR A 146 5.56 -13.83 -7.98
N THR A 147 6.72 -14.44 -7.82
CA THR A 147 6.96 -15.61 -6.98
C THR A 147 7.54 -15.19 -5.62
N PRO A 148 7.56 -16.10 -4.63
CA PRO A 148 8.31 -15.88 -3.39
C PRO A 148 9.75 -15.38 -3.60
N ASP A 149 10.44 -15.92 -4.60
CA ASP A 149 11.84 -15.55 -4.92
C ASP A 149 11.98 -14.15 -5.55
N SER A 150 10.87 -13.56 -6.01
CA SER A 150 10.87 -12.28 -6.74
C SER A 150 10.03 -11.19 -6.08
N TRP A 151 9.53 -11.40 -4.84
CA TRP A 151 8.64 -10.46 -4.14
C TRP A 151 9.12 -9.00 -4.15
N TRP A 152 10.42 -8.76 -4.05
CA TRP A 152 10.99 -7.42 -3.92
C TRP A 152 12.00 -7.11 -5.03
N ASN A 153 11.89 -7.82 -6.16
CA ASN A 153 12.83 -7.69 -7.25
C ASN A 153 12.71 -6.33 -7.94
N SER A 154 13.71 -5.47 -7.72
CA SER A 154 13.81 -4.15 -8.36
C SER A 154 13.96 -4.18 -9.89
N LYS A 155 14.17 -5.35 -10.50
CA LYS A 155 14.27 -5.54 -11.94
C LYS A 155 12.94 -5.95 -12.60
N MET A 156 11.84 -6.02 -11.85
CA MET A 156 10.53 -6.35 -12.42
C MET A 156 10.14 -5.38 -13.54
N LYS A 157 9.61 -5.96 -14.62
CA LYS A 157 9.08 -5.26 -15.78
C LYS A 157 7.72 -5.87 -16.14
N PRO A 158 6.80 -5.09 -16.73
CA PRO A 158 6.98 -3.71 -17.16
C PRO A 158 6.89 -2.70 -16.02
N LEU A 159 7.53 -1.55 -16.24
CA LEU A 159 7.50 -0.41 -15.31
C LEU A 159 6.30 0.48 -15.60
N VAL A 160 5.79 1.12 -14.56
CA VAL A 160 4.59 1.97 -14.63
C VAL A 160 4.82 3.25 -13.84
N ARG A 161 4.41 4.39 -14.41
CA ARG A 161 4.54 5.70 -13.78
C ARG A 161 3.20 6.23 -13.30
N VAL A 162 3.06 6.49 -12.00
CA VAL A 162 1.89 7.18 -11.41
C VAL A 162 2.29 8.55 -10.91
N SER A 163 1.52 9.58 -11.27
CA SER A 163 1.67 10.93 -10.73
C SER A 163 0.57 11.22 -9.72
N SER A 164 0.96 11.67 -8.52
CA SER A 164 0.07 12.08 -7.44
C SER A 164 0.52 13.43 -6.85
N PRO A 165 -0.26 14.04 -5.94
CA PRO A 165 0.16 15.24 -5.25
C PRO A 165 1.49 15.08 -4.48
N ALA A 166 1.78 13.88 -3.95
CA ALA A 166 3.02 13.57 -3.26
C ALA A 166 4.22 13.35 -4.18
N GLY A 167 4.04 13.26 -5.50
CA GLY A 167 5.15 13.04 -6.41
C GLY A 167 4.83 12.19 -7.62
N THR A 168 5.88 11.82 -8.33
CA THR A 168 5.81 10.86 -9.45
C THR A 168 6.55 9.60 -9.03
N PHE A 169 5.87 8.45 -9.13
CA PHE A 169 6.33 7.16 -8.63
C PHE A 169 6.47 6.18 -9.79
N ILE A 170 7.63 5.51 -9.86
CA ILE A 170 7.90 4.41 -10.78
C ILE A 170 7.67 3.10 -10.02
N GLY A 171 6.58 2.42 -10.35
CA GLY A 171 6.25 1.08 -9.88
C GLY A 171 6.44 0.04 -10.98
N SER A 172 5.93 -1.16 -10.73
CA SER A 172 5.94 -2.28 -11.68
C SER A 172 4.57 -2.93 -11.80
N ARG A 173 4.39 -3.73 -12.84
CA ARG A 173 3.23 -4.60 -13.05
C ARG A 173 3.70 -6.06 -13.11
N ASP A 174 2.94 -6.95 -12.50
CA ASP A 174 3.01 -8.39 -12.74
C ASP A 174 1.70 -8.90 -13.37
N ASN A 175 1.56 -10.22 -13.53
CA ASN A 175 0.32 -10.80 -14.06
C ASN A 175 -0.90 -10.61 -13.14
N MET A 176 -0.73 -10.14 -11.90
CA MET A 176 -1.81 -9.98 -10.92
C MET A 176 -2.18 -8.52 -10.68
N SER A 177 -1.22 -7.60 -10.61
CA SER A 177 -1.43 -6.26 -10.06
C SER A 177 -0.35 -5.26 -10.46
N PHE A 178 -0.67 -3.97 -10.29
CA PHE A 178 0.30 -2.88 -10.23
C PHE A 178 0.81 -2.69 -8.79
N ARG A 179 2.10 -2.37 -8.66
CA ARG A 179 2.82 -2.43 -7.39
C ARG A 179 3.78 -1.26 -7.24
N PHE A 180 3.65 -0.57 -6.11
CA PHE A 180 4.51 0.53 -5.71
C PHE A 180 5.03 0.25 -4.30
N ILE A 181 6.31 -0.09 -4.21
CA ILE A 181 6.96 -0.57 -3.00
C ILE A 181 7.73 0.57 -2.34
N SER A 182 7.64 0.62 -1.01
CA SER A 182 8.30 1.59 -0.11
C SER A 182 8.21 3.06 -0.53
N ILE A 183 7.02 3.57 -0.81
CA ILE A 183 6.80 5.02 -0.96
C ILE A 183 6.96 5.68 0.42
N PRO A 184 7.92 6.60 0.64
CA PRO A 184 8.07 7.26 1.92
C PRO A 184 6.96 8.31 2.11
N PHE A 185 6.22 8.21 3.21
CA PHE A 185 5.15 9.15 3.55
C PHE A 185 5.60 10.19 4.59
N ALA A 186 6.72 9.94 5.28
CA ALA A 186 7.30 10.84 6.27
C ALA A 186 8.80 11.07 6.05
N LYS A 187 9.33 12.15 6.64
CA LYS A 187 10.77 12.34 6.82
C LYS A 187 11.34 11.23 7.72
N PRO A 188 12.62 10.87 7.55
CA PRO A 188 13.29 9.92 8.44
C PRO A 188 13.17 10.40 9.91
N PRO A 189 12.60 9.60 10.82
CA PRO A 189 12.44 9.96 12.22
C PRO A 189 13.76 9.77 13.00
N THR A 190 14.88 10.29 12.47
CA THR A 190 16.24 10.15 13.02
C THR A 190 16.74 11.48 13.60
N GLY A 191 17.84 11.41 14.37
CA GLY A 191 18.48 12.58 14.95
C GLY A 191 17.51 13.43 15.77
N LYS A 192 17.29 14.69 15.38
CA LYS A 192 16.35 15.59 16.06
C LYS A 192 14.89 15.12 15.97
N LEU A 193 14.53 14.38 14.92
CA LEU A 193 13.19 13.82 14.74
C LEU A 193 13.00 12.47 15.46
N ARG A 194 14.07 11.91 16.05
CA ARG A 194 13.92 10.72 16.90
C ARG A 194 13.04 11.07 18.10
N PHE A 195 12.02 10.22 18.30
CA PHE A 195 10.93 10.37 19.28
C PHE A 195 9.98 11.56 19.06
N ALA A 196 10.16 12.35 18.00
CA ALA A 196 9.23 13.41 17.65
C ALA A 196 8.01 12.85 16.90
N LEU A 197 6.96 13.67 16.76
CA LEU A 197 5.89 13.39 15.81
C LEU A 197 6.44 13.27 14.38
N PRO A 198 5.86 12.40 13.54
CA PRO A 198 6.32 12.27 12.17
C PRO A 198 6.02 13.53 11.37
N VAL A 199 6.92 13.87 10.47
CA VAL A 199 6.79 15.03 9.58
C VAL A 199 6.54 14.52 8.18
N ALA A 200 5.51 15.05 7.50
CA ALA A 200 5.21 14.68 6.11
C ALA A 200 6.45 14.81 5.21
N LYS A 201 6.64 13.83 4.32
CA LYS A 201 7.69 13.89 3.31
C LYS A 201 7.33 14.96 2.27
N GLU A 202 8.34 15.69 1.81
CA GLU A 202 8.21 16.57 0.65
C GLU A 202 7.83 15.80 -0.62
N ARG A 203 7.42 16.55 -1.64
CA ARG A 203 7.12 15.97 -2.96
C ARG A 203 8.36 15.24 -3.52
N LEU A 204 8.15 14.07 -4.10
CA LEU A 204 9.21 13.23 -4.68
C LEU A 204 9.05 13.14 -6.19
N ASP A 205 10.01 13.66 -6.95
CA ASP A 205 9.97 13.57 -8.40
C ASP A 205 10.72 12.30 -8.87
N ASN A 206 10.02 11.46 -9.63
CA ASN A 206 10.53 10.21 -10.21
C ASN A 206 11.08 9.21 -9.18
N TYR A 207 10.40 9.05 -8.05
CA TYR A 207 10.81 8.09 -7.02
C TYR A 207 10.68 6.65 -7.50
N ASN A 208 11.74 5.86 -7.32
CA ASN A 208 11.77 4.45 -7.67
C ASN A 208 11.13 3.60 -6.55
N ALA A 209 9.87 3.21 -6.76
CA ALA A 209 9.06 2.42 -5.83
C ALA A 209 9.10 0.92 -6.18
N LEU A 210 10.30 0.36 -6.40
CA LEU A 210 10.48 -1.05 -6.78
C LEU A 210 11.17 -1.90 -5.69
N LYS A 211 11.91 -1.27 -4.78
CA LYS A 211 12.74 -1.94 -3.79
C LYS A 211 12.08 -1.91 -2.42
N LEU A 212 12.10 -3.05 -1.72
CA LEU A 212 11.72 -3.11 -0.32
C LEU A 212 12.66 -2.22 0.52
N GLY A 213 12.05 -1.30 1.27
CA GLY A 213 12.71 -0.49 2.28
C GLY A 213 12.87 -1.24 3.61
N PRO A 214 13.56 -0.62 4.58
CA PRO A 214 13.79 -1.23 5.88
C PRO A 214 12.52 -1.25 6.73
N ARG A 215 12.44 -2.23 7.63
CA ARG A 215 11.42 -2.24 8.68
C ARG A 215 11.83 -1.30 9.82
N CYS A 216 10.84 -0.80 10.57
CA CYS A 216 11.05 0.01 11.78
C CYS A 216 11.51 -0.82 13.00
N HIS A 217 11.85 -2.10 12.78
CA HIS A 217 11.81 -3.16 13.78
C HIS A 217 12.76 -2.93 14.96
N LEU A 218 12.31 -3.41 16.13
CA LEU A 218 13.11 -3.69 17.30
C LEU A 218 12.78 -5.11 17.86
N ARG A 219 13.33 -6.16 17.21
CA ARG A 219 13.48 -7.59 17.63
C ARG A 219 12.28 -8.58 17.56
N GLY A 220 12.47 -9.73 16.89
CA GLY A 220 11.66 -10.95 17.08
C GLY A 220 10.48 -11.20 16.12
N PHE A 221 10.75 -11.81 14.96
CA PHE A 221 9.96 -12.92 14.38
C PHE A 221 10.97 -13.82 13.67
N GLN A 222 10.95 -15.13 13.94
CA GLN A 222 11.81 -16.08 13.23
C GLN A 222 11.49 -16.02 11.72
N ASN A 223 12.52 -15.97 10.88
CA ASN A 223 12.48 -15.97 9.40
C ASN A 223 12.63 -14.63 8.65
N VAL A 224 13.10 -13.56 9.28
CA VAL A 224 13.46 -12.32 8.56
C VAL A 224 14.94 -11.99 8.78
N PRO A 225 15.73 -11.82 7.72
CA PRO A 225 17.14 -11.45 7.82
C PRO A 225 17.36 -10.26 8.77
N ALA A 226 18.36 -10.36 9.63
CA ALA A 226 18.62 -9.39 10.70
C ALA A 226 19.07 -8.00 10.19
N ASP A 227 19.24 -7.84 8.88
CA ASP A 227 19.95 -6.75 8.22
C ASP A 227 19.05 -5.71 7.53
N ASN A 228 17.72 -5.87 7.51
CA ASN A 228 16.81 -4.90 6.89
C ASN A 228 16.02 -4.04 7.90
N TYR A 229 16.73 -3.48 8.89
CA TYR A 229 16.16 -2.58 9.91
C TYR A 229 16.79 -1.19 9.85
N ALA A 230 15.96 -0.16 9.98
CA ALA A 230 16.44 1.22 10.09
C ALA A 230 15.39 2.08 10.79
N GLU A 231 15.84 3.20 11.35
CA GLU A 231 14.92 4.24 11.81
C GLU A 231 14.25 4.98 10.64
N ASP A 232 14.93 5.10 9.49
CA ASP A 232 14.33 5.61 8.25
C ASP A 232 13.45 4.54 7.59
N CYS A 233 12.28 4.31 8.18
CA CYS A 233 11.41 3.19 7.82
C CYS A 233 9.97 3.59 7.47
N LEU A 234 9.61 4.88 7.60
CA LEU A 234 8.24 5.36 7.44
C LEU A 234 7.82 5.44 5.96
N SER A 235 7.55 4.26 5.41
CA SER A 235 7.12 4.03 4.03
C SER A 235 5.86 3.18 3.98
N LEU A 236 5.19 3.17 2.82
CA LEU A 236 4.03 2.31 2.56
C LEU A 236 4.17 1.60 1.22
N HIS A 237 3.44 0.51 1.05
CA HIS A 237 3.29 -0.15 -0.25
C HIS A 237 1.87 0.09 -0.77
N VAL A 238 1.71 0.16 -2.09
CA VAL A 238 0.41 0.23 -2.76
C VAL A 238 0.31 -0.88 -3.79
N PHE A 239 -0.74 -1.69 -3.67
CA PHE A 239 -1.11 -2.75 -4.60
C PHE A 239 -2.48 -2.43 -5.18
N THR A 240 -2.61 -2.45 -6.49
CA THR A 240 -3.87 -2.08 -7.14
C THR A 240 -4.06 -2.88 -8.44
N PRO A 241 -5.28 -3.32 -8.76
CA PRO A 241 -5.56 -3.90 -10.06
C PRO A 241 -5.63 -2.84 -11.16
N ARG A 242 -5.76 -1.54 -10.85
CA ARG A 242 -5.96 -0.49 -11.87
C ARG A 242 -5.25 0.82 -11.57
N VAL A 243 -4.82 1.49 -12.63
CA VAL A 243 -4.14 2.79 -12.63
C VAL A 243 -4.65 3.65 -13.79
N GLY A 244 -4.50 4.98 -13.73
CA GLY A 244 -4.89 5.85 -14.85
C GLY A 244 -5.18 7.29 -14.47
N LYS A 245 -5.40 8.12 -15.48
CA LYS A 245 -5.77 9.55 -15.37
C LYS A 245 -7.30 9.66 -15.49
N ASN A 246 -8.01 10.03 -14.40
CA ASN A 246 -9.48 10.22 -14.30
C ASN A 246 -10.31 8.94 -14.10
N LEU A 247 -10.23 8.39 -12.88
CA LEU A 247 -10.94 7.17 -12.45
C LEU A 247 -12.32 7.45 -11.82
N LYS A 248 -12.96 8.59 -12.14
CA LYS A 248 -14.30 8.91 -11.60
C LYS A 248 -15.30 7.80 -11.96
N GLY A 249 -16.04 7.32 -10.95
CA GLY A 249 -16.95 6.17 -11.08
C GLY A 249 -16.26 4.79 -11.17
N LYS A 250 -14.93 4.75 -11.33
CA LYS A 250 -14.12 3.53 -11.42
C LYS A 250 -13.10 3.38 -10.28
N ALA A 251 -13.08 4.31 -9.33
CA ALA A 251 -12.24 4.21 -8.15
C ALA A 251 -12.65 3.01 -7.29
N LEU A 252 -11.68 2.39 -6.62
CA LEU A 252 -11.87 1.16 -5.85
C LEU A 252 -11.86 1.43 -4.35
N PRO A 253 -12.56 0.63 -3.53
CA PRO A 253 -12.37 0.69 -2.08
C PRO A 253 -10.89 0.46 -1.73
N VAL A 254 -10.43 1.09 -0.65
CA VAL A 254 -9.04 1.03 -0.19
C VAL A 254 -9.00 0.25 1.12
N TYR A 255 -8.28 -0.87 1.16
CA TYR A 255 -7.99 -1.62 2.37
C TYR A 255 -6.60 -1.27 2.88
N VAL A 256 -6.51 -0.78 4.11
CA VAL A 256 -5.24 -0.42 4.77
C VAL A 256 -4.91 -1.51 5.78
N ASP A 257 -3.91 -2.34 5.47
CA ASP A 257 -3.50 -3.45 6.32
C ASP A 257 -2.41 -3.00 7.29
N ILE A 258 -2.80 -2.81 8.55
CA ILE A 258 -1.92 -2.45 9.65
C ILE A 258 -1.38 -3.75 10.24
N HIS A 259 -0.09 -3.98 10.05
CA HIS A 259 0.55 -5.24 10.44
C HIS A 259 0.52 -5.47 11.96
N GLY A 260 0.55 -6.74 12.37
CA GLY A 260 0.71 -7.15 13.76
C GLY A 260 2.18 -7.24 14.19
N GLY A 261 2.39 -7.88 15.35
CA GLY A 261 3.71 -8.20 15.91
C GLY A 261 3.98 -7.60 17.29
N GLY A 262 2.94 -7.45 18.12
CA GLY A 262 3.07 -7.09 19.53
C GLY A 262 3.59 -5.67 19.80
N MET A 263 3.57 -4.78 18.79
CA MET A 263 4.22 -3.45 18.83
C MET A 263 5.73 -3.50 19.05
N THR A 264 6.36 -4.67 18.97
CA THR A 264 7.81 -4.84 19.04
C THR A 264 8.36 -5.35 17.72
N ALA A 265 7.53 -5.99 16.90
CA ALA A 265 7.89 -6.63 15.65
C ALA A 265 6.86 -6.48 14.53
N GLY A 266 7.28 -6.90 13.33
CA GLY A 266 6.44 -6.90 12.14
C GLY A 266 6.98 -6.00 11.04
N GLY A 267 6.24 -5.94 9.95
CA GLY A 267 6.55 -5.12 8.80
C GLY A 267 5.42 -5.18 7.78
N ASN A 268 5.35 -4.18 6.91
CA ASN A 268 4.39 -4.02 5.84
C ASN A 268 4.65 -4.95 4.65
N ASP A 269 5.67 -5.78 4.76
CA ASP A 269 6.08 -6.86 3.88
C ASP A 269 5.68 -8.25 4.41
N TYR A 270 5.04 -8.36 5.58
CA TYR A 270 4.74 -9.62 6.26
C TYR A 270 3.92 -10.63 5.43
N ILE A 271 2.95 -10.14 4.65
CA ILE A 271 2.10 -10.99 3.78
C ILE A 271 2.81 -11.26 2.43
N GLY A 272 3.99 -10.70 2.20
CA GLY A 272 4.68 -10.81 0.92
C GLY A 272 3.94 -10.11 -0.20
N SER A 273 4.69 -9.77 -1.26
CA SER A 273 4.17 -8.88 -2.28
C SER A 273 3.20 -9.59 -3.25
N ALA A 274 3.45 -10.86 -3.57
CA ALA A 274 2.60 -11.64 -4.47
C ALA A 274 1.20 -11.93 -3.88
N GLN A 275 1.14 -12.29 -2.59
CA GLN A 275 -0.14 -12.56 -1.92
C GLN A 275 -0.95 -11.28 -1.76
N THR A 276 -0.29 -10.16 -1.44
CA THR A 276 -0.95 -8.85 -1.32
C THR A 276 -1.50 -8.34 -2.66
N GLY A 277 -0.71 -8.45 -3.74
CA GLY A 277 -1.18 -8.14 -5.10
C GLY A 277 -2.35 -9.02 -5.52
N THR A 278 -2.28 -10.32 -5.23
CA THR A 278 -3.39 -11.25 -5.45
C THR A 278 -4.64 -10.86 -4.65
N PHE A 279 -4.49 -10.47 -3.38
CA PHE A 279 -5.58 -10.03 -2.54
C PHE A 279 -6.26 -8.76 -3.07
N ALA A 280 -5.47 -7.79 -3.54
CA ALA A 280 -5.99 -6.56 -4.16
C ALA A 280 -6.88 -6.87 -5.38
N THR A 281 -6.38 -7.66 -6.33
CA THR A 281 -7.10 -7.95 -7.57
C THR A 281 -8.25 -8.93 -7.36
N ARG A 282 -8.09 -9.93 -6.48
CA ARG A 282 -9.18 -10.87 -6.14
C ARG A 282 -10.35 -10.22 -5.44
N ASN A 283 -10.16 -9.08 -4.78
CA ASN A 283 -11.26 -8.39 -4.11
C ASN A 283 -11.63 -7.07 -4.79
N ASN A 284 -11.03 -6.79 -5.95
CA ASN A 284 -11.24 -5.54 -6.70
C ASN A 284 -11.10 -4.31 -5.80
N MET A 285 -9.96 -4.20 -5.13
CA MET A 285 -9.64 -3.15 -4.16
C MET A 285 -8.20 -2.68 -4.31
N VAL A 286 -7.91 -1.50 -3.79
CA VAL A 286 -6.52 -1.07 -3.53
C VAL A 286 -6.11 -1.52 -2.15
N VAL A 287 -4.93 -2.11 -2.02
CA VAL A 287 -4.36 -2.50 -0.72
C VAL A 287 -3.17 -1.62 -0.41
N VAL A 288 -3.15 -1.02 0.78
CA VAL A 288 -2.05 -0.19 1.28
C VAL A 288 -1.49 -0.81 2.55
N THR A 289 -0.18 -1.01 2.61
CA THR A 289 0.49 -1.56 3.80
C THR A 289 1.50 -0.53 4.34
N PRO A 290 1.16 0.24 5.39
CA PRO A 290 2.05 1.24 5.98
C PRO A 290 2.99 0.65 7.03
N GLN A 291 4.20 1.20 7.11
CA GLN A 291 5.09 1.06 8.27
C GLN A 291 4.76 2.08 9.35
N TYR A 292 5.05 1.74 10.59
CA TYR A 292 4.98 2.64 11.73
C TYR A 292 6.07 2.28 12.76
N ARG A 293 6.52 3.27 13.56
CA ARG A 293 7.54 3.02 14.61
C ARG A 293 7.00 2.10 15.69
N MET A 294 7.87 1.27 16.25
CA MET A 294 7.56 0.26 17.25
C MET A 294 8.49 0.37 18.46
N GLY A 295 8.19 -0.39 19.52
CA GLY A 295 8.92 -0.35 20.78
C GLY A 295 9.05 1.06 21.34
N MET A 296 10.15 1.36 22.01
CA MET A 296 10.36 2.69 22.59
C MET A 296 10.51 3.79 21.52
N LEU A 297 10.86 3.49 20.27
CA LEU A 297 10.84 4.50 19.20
C LEU A 297 9.41 4.97 18.85
N GLY A 298 8.43 4.10 19.08
CA GLY A 298 7.02 4.35 18.76
C GLY A 298 6.16 4.82 19.93
N VAL A 299 6.61 4.71 21.18
CA VAL A 299 5.79 5.05 22.35
C VAL A 299 6.47 5.92 23.40
N PHE A 300 7.76 6.27 23.25
CA PHE A 300 8.50 6.95 24.31
C PHE A 300 7.87 8.28 24.73
N GLU A 301 7.43 8.33 25.99
CA GLU A 301 7.15 9.54 26.75
C GLU A 301 7.82 9.46 28.12
N GLU A 302 8.10 10.63 28.71
CA GLU A 302 8.59 10.78 30.08
C GLU A 302 8.07 12.14 30.60
N THR A 303 6.88 12.13 31.16
CA THR A 303 6.15 13.36 31.49
C THR A 303 6.50 13.95 32.86
N THR A 304 7.40 13.32 33.62
CA THR A 304 7.90 13.93 34.87
C THR A 304 8.96 15.00 34.61
N THR A 305 9.69 14.90 33.49
CA THR A 305 10.72 15.87 33.08
C THR A 305 10.33 16.68 31.85
N TYR A 306 9.61 16.10 30.89
CA TYR A 306 9.30 16.74 29.61
C TYR A 306 7.80 16.95 29.42
N ASP A 307 7.41 18.09 28.87
CA ASP A 307 6.04 18.26 28.40
C ASP A 307 5.78 17.44 27.12
N ARG A 308 4.50 17.20 26.82
CA ARG A 308 4.09 16.46 25.61
C ARG A 308 4.34 17.20 24.31
N LYS A 309 4.65 18.50 24.35
CA LYS A 309 5.10 19.23 23.16
C LYS A 309 6.53 18.81 22.79
N THR A 310 7.37 18.57 23.79
CA THR A 310 8.77 18.18 23.64
C THR A 310 8.93 16.68 23.40
N LEU A 311 8.18 15.87 24.14
CA LEU A 311 8.18 14.41 24.04
C LEU A 311 6.73 13.88 24.08
N PRO A 312 6.09 13.70 22.92
CA PRO A 312 4.64 13.50 22.83
C PRO A 312 4.12 12.13 23.28
N GLY A 313 4.95 11.09 23.21
CA GLY A 313 4.47 9.70 23.27
C GLY A 313 3.69 9.32 22.01
N ASN A 314 3.19 8.07 21.97
CA ASN A 314 2.29 7.56 20.93
C ASN A 314 2.71 7.84 19.47
N GLN A 315 4.01 7.96 19.20
CA GLN A 315 4.56 8.29 17.90
C GLN A 315 4.06 7.34 16.80
N HIS A 316 3.91 6.06 17.10
CA HIS A 316 3.34 5.04 16.21
C HIS A 316 1.92 5.38 15.71
N ILE A 317 1.07 5.93 16.58
CA ILE A 317 -0.30 6.33 16.22
C ILE A 317 -0.26 7.51 15.27
N HIS A 318 0.62 8.47 15.54
CA HIS A 318 0.84 9.60 14.65
C HIS A 318 1.45 9.18 13.31
N ASP A 319 2.30 8.16 13.28
CA ASP A 319 2.83 7.58 12.03
C ASP A 319 1.69 7.04 11.16
N MET A 320 0.79 6.25 11.78
CA MET A 320 -0.38 5.71 11.08
C MET A 320 -1.36 6.81 10.64
N ILE A 321 -1.62 7.83 11.47
CA ILE A 321 -2.44 8.98 11.09
C ILE A 321 -1.83 9.73 9.90
N LEU A 322 -0.50 9.90 9.89
CA LEU A 322 0.18 10.55 8.76
C LEU A 322 0.11 9.70 7.48
N ALA A 323 0.25 8.38 7.59
CA ALA A 323 0.03 7.47 6.47
C ALA A 323 -1.41 7.55 5.93
N LEU A 324 -2.42 7.64 6.82
CA LEU A 324 -3.82 7.83 6.42
C LEU A 324 -4.06 9.19 5.74
N LYS A 325 -3.42 10.26 6.23
CA LYS A 325 -3.44 11.57 5.55
C LYS A 325 -2.78 11.49 4.16
N TRP A 326 -1.70 10.73 4.02
CA TRP A 326 -1.10 10.45 2.71
C TRP A 326 -2.09 9.70 1.81
N ILE A 327 -2.77 8.67 2.31
CA ILE A 327 -3.78 7.92 1.56
C ILE A 327 -4.89 8.84 1.07
N GLN A 328 -5.49 9.64 1.97
CA GLN A 328 -6.54 10.59 1.63
C GLN A 328 -6.14 11.54 0.49
N LYS A 329 -4.89 12.03 0.50
CA LYS A 329 -4.40 12.97 -0.50
C LYS A 329 -3.99 12.32 -1.83
N ASN A 330 -3.56 11.06 -1.83
CA ASN A 330 -2.82 10.49 -2.96
C ASN A 330 -3.45 9.24 -3.58
N ILE A 331 -4.27 8.47 -2.86
CA ILE A 331 -4.67 7.13 -3.29
C ILE A 331 -5.53 7.12 -4.55
N ALA A 332 -6.21 8.23 -4.85
CA ALA A 332 -6.94 8.44 -6.09
C ALA A 332 -6.07 8.25 -7.34
N SER A 333 -4.79 8.67 -7.29
CA SER A 333 -3.85 8.49 -8.39
C SER A 333 -3.44 7.02 -8.60
N PHE A 334 -3.65 6.18 -7.60
CA PHE A 334 -3.37 4.73 -7.62
C PHE A 334 -4.66 3.90 -7.80
N GLY A 335 -5.77 4.53 -8.19
CA GLY A 335 -7.05 3.87 -8.40
C GLY A 335 -7.91 3.61 -7.18
N GLY A 336 -7.51 4.14 -6.02
CA GLY A 336 -8.30 4.05 -4.80
C GLY A 336 -9.31 5.18 -4.67
N ASP A 337 -10.35 4.93 -3.90
CA ASP A 337 -11.36 5.89 -3.51
C ASP A 337 -11.10 6.36 -2.07
N PRO A 338 -10.67 7.61 -1.86
CA PRO A 338 -10.35 8.12 -0.53
C PRO A 338 -11.59 8.17 0.39
N THR A 339 -12.81 8.15 -0.15
CA THR A 339 -14.05 8.13 0.64
C THR A 339 -14.53 6.71 0.98
N ARG A 340 -13.76 5.67 0.61
CA ARG A 340 -14.05 4.26 0.92
C ARG A 340 -12.81 3.54 1.46
N VAL A 341 -12.20 4.14 2.48
CA VAL A 341 -11.05 3.57 3.20
C VAL A 341 -11.51 2.65 4.33
N VAL A 342 -11.02 1.42 4.35
CA VAL A 342 -11.25 0.40 5.37
C VAL A 342 -9.94 0.09 6.07
N LEU A 343 -9.90 0.23 7.39
CA LEU A 343 -8.75 -0.22 8.18
C LEU A 343 -8.87 -1.70 8.49
N GLY A 344 -7.78 -2.45 8.41
CA GLY A 344 -7.71 -3.81 8.91
C GLY A 344 -6.45 -4.02 9.74
N GLY A 345 -6.57 -4.79 10.81
CA GLY A 345 -5.43 -5.07 11.68
C GLY A 345 -5.55 -6.43 12.36
N GLN A 346 -4.42 -7.11 12.54
CA GLN A 346 -4.33 -8.38 13.25
C GLN A 346 -3.41 -8.25 14.47
N SER A 347 -3.76 -8.88 15.59
CA SER A 347 -2.98 -8.80 16.83
C SER A 347 -2.76 -7.34 17.27
N SER A 348 -1.51 -6.88 17.40
CA SER A 348 -1.19 -5.47 17.67
C SER A 348 -1.62 -4.49 16.57
N GLY A 349 -1.81 -4.96 15.34
CA GLY A 349 -2.49 -4.20 14.29
C GLY A 349 -3.96 -3.97 14.65
N GLY A 350 -4.61 -4.93 15.31
CA GLY A 350 -5.94 -4.76 15.90
C GLY A 350 -5.95 -3.72 17.03
N TRP A 351 -4.92 -3.69 17.89
CA TRP A 351 -4.75 -2.61 18.89
C TRP A 351 -4.66 -1.25 18.23
N SER A 352 -3.90 -1.18 17.14
CA SER A 352 -3.68 0.03 16.37
C SER A 352 -4.97 0.53 15.71
N VAL A 353 -5.75 -0.36 15.09
CA VAL A 353 -7.09 -0.03 14.56
C VAL A 353 -8.00 0.49 15.67
N ARG A 354 -8.03 -0.16 16.84
CA ARG A 354 -8.81 0.30 18.00
C ARG A 354 -8.37 1.69 18.47
N ALA A 355 -7.07 1.96 18.51
CA ALA A 355 -6.54 3.28 18.85
C ALA A 355 -6.95 4.35 17.82
N LEU A 356 -6.94 4.03 16.53
CA LEU A 356 -7.40 4.93 15.47
C LEU A 356 -8.91 5.18 15.52
N ILE A 357 -9.73 4.17 15.86
CA ILE A 357 -11.16 4.35 16.15
C ILE A 357 -11.37 5.31 17.32
N SER A 358 -10.51 5.23 18.34
CA SER A 358 -10.55 6.09 19.53
C SER A 358 -10.06 7.51 19.29
N SER A 359 -9.31 7.74 18.20
CA SER A 359 -8.55 8.96 18.00
C SER A 359 -9.36 10.04 17.27
N PRO A 360 -9.62 11.22 17.88
CA PRO A 360 -10.22 12.34 17.15
C PRO A 360 -9.33 12.82 16.00
N LEU A 361 -8.01 12.60 16.08
CA LEU A 361 -7.06 12.98 15.02
C LEU A 361 -7.17 12.11 13.76
N ALA A 362 -7.88 10.97 13.85
CA ALA A 362 -8.13 10.07 12.73
C ALA A 362 -9.53 10.25 12.11
N GLU A 363 -10.33 11.20 12.62
CA GLU A 363 -11.68 11.48 12.13
C GLU A 363 -11.66 11.84 10.63
N GLY A 364 -12.59 11.23 9.89
CA GLY A 364 -12.72 11.41 8.43
C GLY A 364 -11.61 10.74 7.59
N LEU A 365 -10.59 10.12 8.20
CA LEU A 365 -9.51 9.48 7.44
C LEU A 365 -9.83 8.05 6.99
N PHE A 366 -10.83 7.42 7.61
CA PHE A 366 -11.30 6.07 7.29
C PHE A 366 -12.82 5.95 7.53
N HIS A 367 -13.42 4.90 6.96
CA HIS A 367 -14.87 4.79 6.82
C HIS A 367 -15.42 3.45 7.31
N ARG A 368 -14.57 2.43 7.49
CA ARG A 368 -14.90 1.11 8.06
C ARG A 368 -13.66 0.54 8.74
N ALA A 369 -13.84 -0.42 9.64
CA ALA A 369 -12.73 -1.07 10.34
C ALA A 369 -12.93 -2.59 10.49
N ILE A 370 -11.82 -3.32 10.51
CA ILE A 370 -11.74 -4.77 10.77
C ILE A 370 -10.68 -5.01 11.84
N ILE A 371 -11.10 -5.58 12.97
CA ILE A 371 -10.24 -5.92 14.11
C ILE A 371 -10.16 -7.43 14.25
N ARG A 372 -8.94 -8.00 14.10
CA ARG A 372 -8.70 -9.45 14.16
C ARG A 372 -7.77 -9.79 15.33
N GLY A 373 -8.32 -10.34 16.41
CA GLY A 373 -7.55 -10.85 17.55
C GLY A 373 -6.83 -9.74 18.34
N ASP A 374 -7.57 -8.73 18.80
CA ASP A 374 -7.01 -7.57 19.52
C ASP A 374 -6.64 -7.84 20.98
N GLY A 375 -6.93 -8.99 21.58
CA GLY A 375 -6.58 -9.30 22.98
C GLY A 375 -7.02 -8.27 24.06
N GLN A 376 -7.82 -7.26 23.71
CA GLN A 376 -8.31 -6.15 24.54
C GLN A 376 -7.28 -5.52 25.53
N ILE A 377 -6.01 -5.39 25.13
CA ILE A 377 -4.96 -4.88 26.04
C ILE A 377 -5.28 -3.44 26.52
N PRO A 378 -5.18 -3.13 27.82
CA PRO A 378 -5.41 -1.76 28.32
C PRO A 378 -4.40 -0.75 27.78
N ILE A 379 -4.86 0.51 27.61
CA ILE A 379 -3.95 1.63 27.33
C ILE A 379 -3.29 2.06 28.65
N LEU A 380 -2.01 2.40 28.65
CA LEU A 380 -1.31 2.78 29.87
C LEU A 380 -1.79 4.14 30.43
N PRO A 381 -1.92 4.28 31.75
CA PRO A 381 -2.01 5.59 32.39
C PRO A 381 -0.74 6.41 32.16
N PRO A 382 -0.83 7.74 32.02
CA PRO A 382 0.33 8.63 31.84
C PRO A 382 1.43 8.41 32.89
N SER A 383 1.06 8.20 34.15
CA SER A 383 2.02 7.96 35.23
C SER A 383 2.84 6.68 35.05
N LYS A 384 2.22 5.62 34.50
CA LYS A 384 2.91 4.36 34.20
C LYS A 384 3.80 4.47 32.98
N SER A 385 3.35 5.18 31.96
CA SER A 385 4.18 5.42 30.78
C SER A 385 5.38 6.34 31.09
N ALA A 386 5.21 7.35 31.95
CA ALA A 386 6.33 8.14 32.46
C ALA A 386 7.33 7.32 33.29
N GLN A 387 6.85 6.40 34.14
CA GLN A 387 7.71 5.44 34.86
C GLN A 387 8.55 4.59 33.90
N ILE A 388 7.94 4.08 32.82
CA ILE A 388 8.61 3.32 31.76
C ILE A 388 9.65 4.20 31.05
N GLY A 389 9.29 5.43 30.67
CA GLY A 389 10.19 6.37 30.01
C GLY A 389 11.41 6.73 30.85
N LYS A 390 11.22 6.94 32.15
CA LYS A 390 12.32 7.24 33.07
C LYS A 390 13.27 6.04 33.18
N ALA A 391 12.73 4.84 33.38
CA ALA A 391 13.53 3.62 33.40
C ALA A 391 14.28 3.42 32.07
N PHE A 392 13.65 3.69 30.93
CA PHE A 392 14.30 3.60 29.62
C PHE A 392 15.48 4.56 29.49
N MET A 393 15.33 5.81 29.95
CA MET A 393 16.42 6.79 30.00
C MET A 393 17.57 6.32 30.91
N GLU A 394 17.25 5.82 32.11
CA GLU A 394 18.23 5.27 33.06
C GLU A 394 19.00 4.09 32.47
N LYS A 395 18.30 3.13 31.85
CA LYS A 395 18.90 1.96 31.19
C LYS A 395 19.74 2.32 29.96
N ALA A 396 19.38 3.38 29.26
CA ALA A 396 20.19 3.93 28.17
C ALA A 396 21.42 4.72 28.68
N GLY A 397 21.53 4.97 29.99
CA GLY A 397 22.58 5.80 30.58
C GLY A 397 22.45 7.28 30.22
N CYS A 398 21.23 7.74 29.95
CA CYS A 398 20.95 9.09 29.48
C CYS A 398 20.13 9.90 30.50
N LYS A 399 20.57 11.13 30.76
CA LYS A 399 19.86 12.07 31.63
C LYS A 399 19.03 13.10 30.86
N THR A 400 19.28 13.24 29.56
CA THR A 400 18.64 14.26 28.71
C THR A 400 18.05 13.64 27.45
N LEU A 401 17.01 14.27 26.89
CA LEU A 401 16.44 13.87 25.61
C LEU A 401 17.46 13.99 24.46
N ASP A 402 18.39 14.95 24.54
CA ASP A 402 19.49 15.07 23.57
C ASP A 402 20.42 13.85 23.61
N CYS A 403 20.74 13.34 24.80
CA CYS A 403 21.48 12.08 24.94
C CYS A 403 20.71 10.91 24.29
N MET A 404 19.39 10.81 24.54
CA MET A 404 18.55 9.76 23.95
C MET A 404 18.52 9.83 22.41
N ARG A 405 18.44 11.04 21.86
CA ARG A 405 18.45 11.27 20.40
C ARG A 405 19.80 10.98 19.74
N LYS A 406 20.90 11.09 20.49
CA LYS A 406 22.27 10.79 20.03
C LYS A 406 22.72 9.36 20.33
N ALA A 407 22.03 8.65 21.22
CA ALA A 407 22.40 7.29 21.60
C ALA A 407 22.41 6.35 20.37
N PRO A 408 23.38 5.43 20.26
CA PRO A 408 23.35 4.40 19.23
C PRO A 408 22.06 3.57 19.31
N PHE A 409 21.52 3.18 18.17
CA PHE A 409 20.29 2.39 18.07
C PHE A 409 20.35 1.10 18.91
N GLU A 410 21.47 0.37 18.84
CA GLU A 410 21.70 -0.85 19.64
C GLU A 410 21.67 -0.61 21.15
N ARG A 411 22.10 0.57 21.60
CA ARG A 411 22.03 0.92 23.02
C ARG A 411 20.58 1.10 23.45
N LEU A 412 19.77 1.76 22.62
CA LEU A 412 18.34 1.94 22.88
C LEU A 412 17.59 0.60 22.85
N LEU A 413 17.94 -0.28 21.91
CA LEU A 413 17.44 -1.65 21.86
C LEU A 413 17.68 -2.41 23.16
N LYS A 414 18.93 -2.44 23.62
CA LYS A 414 19.27 -3.09 24.88
C LYS A 414 18.54 -2.45 26.07
N ALA A 415 18.47 -1.11 26.09
CA ALA A 415 17.82 -0.38 27.17
C ALA A 415 16.33 -0.72 27.29
N GLN A 416 15.59 -0.78 26.18
CA GLN A 416 14.15 -1.11 26.23
C GLN A 416 13.89 -2.54 26.71
N ASP A 417 14.77 -3.49 26.39
CA ASP A 417 14.64 -4.89 26.80
C ASP A 417 14.81 -5.06 28.32
N GLU A 418 15.51 -4.14 28.99
CA GLU A 418 15.68 -4.14 30.44
C GLU A 418 14.52 -3.45 31.19
N VAL A 419 13.65 -2.69 30.50
CA VAL A 419 12.56 -1.92 31.13
C VAL A 419 11.52 -2.80 31.84
N PRO A 420 11.06 -3.93 31.28
CA PRO A 420 10.07 -4.78 31.96
C PRO A 420 10.58 -5.31 33.29
N ALA A 421 11.84 -5.74 33.35
CA ALA A 421 12.46 -6.19 34.60
C ALA A 421 12.58 -5.06 35.64
N ALA A 422 12.84 -3.83 35.18
CA ALA A 422 12.97 -2.68 36.07
C ALA A 422 11.63 -2.13 36.59
N THR A 423 10.53 -2.30 35.84
CA THR A 423 9.25 -1.62 36.12
C THR A 423 8.08 -2.55 36.39
N GLY A 424 8.18 -3.83 36.01
CA GLY A 424 7.06 -4.78 35.98
C GLY A 424 6.02 -4.47 34.90
N LEU A 425 6.33 -3.60 33.93
CA LEU A 425 5.38 -3.10 32.94
C LEU A 425 5.86 -3.38 31.50
N PRO A 426 4.94 -3.63 30.55
CA PRO A 426 5.28 -3.73 29.14
C PRO A 426 5.64 -2.35 28.57
N TYR A 427 6.80 -2.23 27.92
CA TYR A 427 7.31 -0.95 27.41
C TYR A 427 6.70 -0.49 26.08
N HIS A 428 5.96 -1.36 25.38
CA HIS A 428 5.55 -1.18 23.97
C HIS A 428 4.07 -0.79 23.81
N LEU A 429 3.40 -0.42 24.90
CA LEU A 429 1.98 -0.05 24.87
C LEU A 429 1.77 1.46 24.72
N ALA A 430 0.68 1.83 24.07
CA ALA A 430 0.23 3.21 23.98
C ALA A 430 -0.14 3.78 25.37
N THR A 431 -0.04 5.09 25.51
CA THR A 431 -0.40 5.87 26.71
C THR A 431 -1.66 6.68 26.47
N MET A 432 -2.47 6.93 27.49
CA MET A 432 -3.62 7.84 27.39
C MET A 432 -3.10 9.28 27.34
N ASP A 433 -2.90 9.82 26.15
CA ASP A 433 -2.27 11.12 25.96
C ASP A 433 -3.25 12.32 26.02
N GLY A 434 -4.55 12.05 26.08
CA GLY A 434 -5.59 13.08 26.08
C GLY A 434 -5.82 13.72 24.69
N THR A 435 -5.08 13.31 23.67
CA THR A 435 -5.09 13.87 22.31
C THR A 435 -5.27 12.78 21.25
N ALA A 436 -4.21 12.08 20.83
CA ALA A 436 -4.31 10.97 19.89
C ALA A 436 -5.01 9.75 20.52
N VAL A 437 -4.81 9.52 21.83
CA VAL A 437 -5.48 8.48 22.61
C VAL A 437 -6.11 9.13 23.85
N PRO A 438 -7.38 9.59 23.76
CA PRO A 438 -7.97 10.39 24.81
C PRO A 438 -8.19 9.65 26.13
N ASP A 439 -8.59 8.38 26.09
CA ASP A 439 -8.91 7.56 27.26
C ASP A 439 -8.94 6.07 26.88
N GLN A 440 -9.29 5.19 27.82
CA GLN A 440 -9.58 3.78 27.57
C GLN A 440 -10.70 3.60 26.56
N PHE A 441 -10.54 2.64 25.65
CA PHE A 441 -11.50 2.39 24.59
C PHE A 441 -12.93 2.17 25.10
N TYR A 442 -13.13 1.36 26.14
CA TYR A 442 -14.47 1.09 26.68
C TYR A 442 -15.15 2.35 27.23
N LYS A 443 -14.39 3.29 27.84
CA LYS A 443 -14.95 4.56 28.31
C LYS A 443 -15.36 5.46 27.16
N LEU A 444 -14.56 5.49 26.10
CA LEU A 444 -14.87 6.24 24.88
C LEU A 444 -16.11 5.70 24.19
N LEU A 445 -16.26 4.37 24.14
CA LEU A 445 -17.47 3.71 23.62
C LEU A 445 -18.71 4.11 24.44
N THR A 446 -18.68 3.96 25.77
CA THR A 446 -19.81 4.34 26.65
C THR A 446 -20.16 5.82 26.55
N ALA A 447 -19.15 6.69 26.40
CA ALA A 447 -19.36 8.12 26.25
C ALA A 447 -19.74 8.55 24.82
N GLY A 448 -19.76 7.64 23.85
CA GLY A 448 -20.04 7.96 22.45
C GLY A 448 -18.96 8.81 21.75
N ARG A 449 -17.74 8.87 22.30
CA ARG A 449 -16.60 9.69 21.84
C ARG A 449 -15.58 8.86 21.05
N PHE A 450 -15.97 8.40 19.86
CA PHE A 450 -15.14 7.60 18.96
C PHE A 450 -15.58 7.79 17.51
N ASN A 451 -14.73 7.41 16.56
CA ASN A 451 -15.07 7.43 15.13
C ASN A 451 -16.14 6.38 14.81
N ARG A 452 -17.37 6.84 14.53
CA ARG A 452 -18.54 5.97 14.28
C ARG A 452 -18.50 5.40 12.87
N VAL A 453 -17.90 4.23 12.73
CA VAL A 453 -17.82 3.49 11.47
C VAL A 453 -18.32 2.04 11.62
N PRO A 454 -18.81 1.40 10.54
CA PRO A 454 -19.06 -0.03 10.54
C PRO A 454 -17.81 -0.82 10.94
N LEU A 455 -17.98 -1.81 11.81
CA LEU A 455 -16.91 -2.59 12.42
C LEU A 455 -17.16 -4.09 12.24
N ILE A 456 -16.15 -4.81 11.77
CA ILE A 456 -16.06 -6.27 11.89
C ILE A 456 -15.03 -6.57 12.99
N ILE A 457 -15.40 -7.36 13.98
CA ILE A 457 -14.49 -7.75 15.07
C ILE A 457 -14.57 -9.26 15.30
N GLY A 458 -13.42 -9.90 15.50
CA GLY A 458 -13.34 -11.33 15.79
C GLY A 458 -12.11 -11.69 16.62
N LYS A 459 -12.20 -12.78 17.37
CA LYS A 459 -11.09 -13.39 18.11
C LYS A 459 -10.78 -14.78 17.56
N PHE A 460 -9.54 -15.23 17.72
CA PHE A 460 -9.22 -16.65 17.59
C PHE A 460 -9.83 -17.36 18.80
N VAL A 461 -10.55 -18.46 18.57
CA VAL A 461 -11.11 -19.33 19.63
C VAL A 461 -10.16 -20.47 19.88
#